data_AF-A0AA96V6M3-F1
#
_entry.id   AF-A0AA96V6M3-F1
#
_cell.length_a   1.000
_cell.length_b   1.000
_cell.length_c   1.000
_cell.angle_alpha   90.00
_cell.angle_beta   90.00
_cell.angle_gamma   90.00
#
_symmetry.space_group_name_H-M   'P 1'
#
loop_
_entity.id
_entity.type
_entity.pdbx_description
1 polymer ?
#
loop_
_entity_poly.entity_id
_entity_poly.type
_entity_poly.pdbx_seq_one_letter_code
_entity_poly.pdbx_strand_id
1 'polypeptide(L)'
;MTDANTNATATVNATANATANATANATANANANATANANATANATANANATATATSNAAADTNAKVLSKSCSANPDFDPKIVMFCCNWCSYAGADGAGIARFQQPTNIRVVRVMCSSRVDAVHIYTAFLEGADGVLITGCHIGDCHYVNGNDKTLVKYKFIKSMLSEMGIEDDRLMLRWISASEGQQFSEFVREMVEKIKALGPSPLRRDGVI
;
A
#
# COMPACT_ATOMS: atom_id res chain seq x y z
N MET A 1 -25.23 55.04 -47.03
CA MET A 1 -24.67 55.54 -45.75
C MET A 1 -25.28 54.74 -44.60
N THR A 2 -24.85 53.50 -44.32
CA THR A 2 -25.29 52.79 -43.10
C THR A 2 -24.33 51.65 -42.74
N ASP A 3 -23.06 51.94 -42.45
CA ASP A 3 -22.11 50.95 -41.92
C ASP A 3 -21.37 51.49 -40.67
N ALA A 4 -22.13 51.94 -39.67
CA ALA A 4 -21.56 52.38 -38.39
C ALA A 4 -22.17 51.76 -37.13
N ASN A 5 -23.21 50.91 -37.25
CA ASN A 5 -23.97 50.45 -36.07
C ASN A 5 -23.78 48.97 -35.70
N THR A 6 -23.21 48.13 -36.55
CA THR A 6 -23.09 46.68 -36.25
C THR A 6 -21.91 46.33 -35.34
N ASN A 7 -20.83 47.14 -35.33
CA ASN A 7 -19.63 46.85 -34.55
C ASN A 7 -19.73 47.29 -33.07
N ALA A 8 -20.51 48.35 -32.78
CA ALA A 8 -20.72 48.83 -31.41
C ALA A 8 -21.59 47.86 -30.60
N THR A 9 -22.67 47.34 -31.20
CA THR A 9 -23.59 46.39 -30.54
C THR A 9 -22.92 45.03 -30.24
N ALA A 10 -22.03 44.56 -31.12
CA ALA A 10 -21.27 43.33 -30.90
C ALA A 10 -20.26 43.46 -29.74
N THR A 11 -19.59 44.62 -29.63
CA THR A 11 -18.60 44.88 -28.58
C THR A 11 -19.26 45.05 -27.20
N VAL A 12 -20.43 45.70 -27.15
CA VAL A 12 -21.21 45.85 -25.91
C VAL A 12 -21.76 44.50 -25.43
N ASN A 13 -22.26 43.65 -26.35
CA ASN A 13 -22.76 42.32 -25.99
C ASN A 13 -21.64 41.35 -25.54
N ALA A 14 -20.46 41.42 -26.16
CA ALA A 14 -19.30 40.63 -25.73
C ALA A 14 -18.80 41.06 -24.34
N THR A 15 -18.77 42.36 -24.06
CA THR A 15 -18.31 42.91 -22.77
C THR A 15 -19.33 42.61 -21.66
N ALA A 16 -20.63 42.69 -21.95
CA ALA A 16 -21.69 42.32 -21.01
C ALA A 16 -21.67 40.82 -20.68
N ASN A 17 -21.45 39.95 -21.67
CA ASN A 17 -21.38 38.51 -21.46
C ASN A 17 -20.10 38.08 -20.71
N ALA A 18 -18.97 38.74 -20.98
CA ALA A 18 -17.72 38.52 -20.24
C ALA A 18 -17.84 38.96 -18.77
N THR A 19 -18.48 40.10 -18.51
CA THR A 19 -18.72 40.60 -17.14
C THR A 19 -19.70 39.69 -16.39
N ALA A 20 -20.79 39.26 -17.03
CA ALA A 20 -21.75 38.34 -16.43
C ALA A 20 -21.12 36.98 -16.08
N ASN A 21 -20.28 36.43 -16.98
CA ASN A 21 -19.61 35.16 -16.75
C ASN A 21 -18.53 35.26 -15.66
N ALA A 22 -17.82 36.40 -15.57
CA ALA A 22 -16.86 36.66 -14.49
C ALA A 22 -17.55 36.79 -13.12
N THR A 23 -18.69 37.48 -13.04
CA THR A 23 -19.46 37.61 -11.78
C THR A 23 -20.10 36.28 -11.37
N ALA A 24 -20.60 35.47 -12.33
CA ALA A 24 -21.13 34.13 -12.06
C ALA A 24 -20.06 33.18 -11.54
N ASN A 25 -18.86 33.18 -12.13
CA ASN A 25 -17.75 32.32 -11.72
C ASN A 25 -17.17 32.75 -10.35
N ALA A 26 -17.11 34.06 -10.07
CA ALA A 26 -16.71 34.57 -8.75
C ALA A 26 -17.71 34.19 -7.64
N THR A 27 -19.01 34.24 -7.93
CA THR A 27 -20.06 33.84 -6.98
C THR A 27 -20.07 32.33 -6.75
N ALA A 28 -19.85 31.52 -7.79
CA ALA A 28 -19.75 30.07 -7.68
C ALA A 28 -18.53 29.63 -6.85
N ASN A 29 -17.37 30.28 -7.02
CA ASN A 29 -16.16 29.97 -6.26
C ASN A 29 -16.26 30.40 -4.78
N ALA A 30 -16.94 31.51 -4.50
CA ALA A 30 -17.22 31.95 -3.12
C ALA A 30 -18.15 30.97 -2.38
N ASN A 31 -19.18 30.44 -3.05
CA ASN A 31 -20.11 29.47 -2.47
C ASN A 31 -19.48 28.07 -2.27
N ALA A 32 -18.58 27.65 -3.18
CA ALA A 32 -17.81 26.41 -3.04
C ALA A 32 -16.85 26.47 -1.83
N ASN A 33 -16.18 27.60 -1.62
CA ASN A 33 -15.26 27.78 -0.50
C ASN A 33 -15.99 27.92 0.85
N ALA A 34 -17.17 28.54 0.88
CA ALA A 34 -18.03 28.60 2.07
C ALA A 34 -18.55 27.22 2.49
N THR A 35 -18.92 26.37 1.52
CA THR A 35 -19.40 24.99 1.78
C THR A 35 -18.25 24.07 2.24
N ALA A 36 -17.04 24.25 1.69
CA ALA A 36 -15.85 23.51 2.13
C ALA A 36 -15.45 23.84 3.58
N ASN A 37 -15.54 25.11 3.99
CA ASN A 37 -15.23 25.53 5.36
C ASN A 37 -16.29 25.10 6.40
N ALA A 38 -17.56 25.03 5.99
CA ALA A 38 -18.64 24.47 6.81
C ALA A 38 -18.46 22.96 7.07
N ASN A 39 -18.04 22.20 6.04
CA ASN A 39 -17.77 20.77 6.17
C ASN A 39 -16.51 20.47 7.01
N ALA A 40 -15.48 21.32 6.94
CA ALA A 40 -14.29 21.21 7.77
C ALA A 40 -14.60 21.43 9.27
N THR A 41 -15.48 22.39 9.58
CA THR A 41 -15.91 22.68 10.96
C THR A 41 -16.84 21.58 11.50
N ALA A 42 -17.74 21.05 10.67
CA ALA A 42 -18.60 19.91 11.03
C ALA A 42 -17.80 18.62 11.32
N ASN A 43 -16.73 18.35 10.56
CA ASN A 43 -15.89 17.18 10.76
C ASN A 43 -14.99 17.31 12.01
N ALA A 44 -14.57 18.52 12.37
CA ALA A 44 -13.84 18.79 13.61
C ALA A 44 -14.70 18.57 14.87
N THR A 45 -15.99 18.97 14.84
CA THR A 45 -16.93 18.74 15.95
C THR A 45 -17.36 17.27 16.06
N ALA A 46 -17.48 16.54 14.94
CA ALA A 46 -17.74 15.10 14.93
C ALA A 46 -16.59 14.29 15.57
N ASN A 47 -15.34 14.67 15.30
CA ASN A 47 -14.15 14.00 15.84
C ASN A 47 -13.95 14.27 17.35
N ALA A 48 -14.34 15.46 17.84
CA ALA A 48 -14.31 15.79 19.26
C ALA A 48 -15.31 14.96 20.10
N ASN A 49 -16.50 14.68 19.56
CA ASN A 49 -17.52 13.86 20.23
C ASN A 49 -17.26 12.34 20.16
N ALA A 50 -16.53 11.87 19.13
CA ALA A 50 -16.09 10.47 19.04
C ALA A 50 -15.06 10.12 20.13
N THR A 51 -14.17 11.07 20.45
CA THR A 51 -13.13 10.88 21.48
C THR A 51 -13.71 10.88 22.90
N ALA A 52 -14.82 11.59 23.15
CA ALA A 52 -15.46 11.66 24.47
C ALA A 52 -16.38 10.46 24.81
N THR A 53 -16.87 9.72 23.81
CA THR A 53 -17.79 8.58 24.00
C THR A 53 -17.06 7.23 24.12
N ALA A 54 -15.78 7.16 23.73
CA ALA A 54 -14.99 5.93 23.77
C ALA A 54 -14.54 5.50 25.18
N THR A 55 -14.71 6.36 26.20
CA THR A 55 -14.15 6.12 27.55
C THR A 55 -15.13 5.50 28.56
N SER A 56 -16.37 5.13 28.19
CA SER A 56 -17.38 4.73 29.19
C SER A 56 -18.11 3.40 29.01
N ASN A 57 -17.93 2.64 27.92
CA ASN A 57 -18.63 1.35 27.76
C ASN A 57 -17.66 0.17 27.57
N ALA A 58 -16.88 -0.09 28.61
CA ALA A 58 -16.22 -1.37 28.82
C ALA A 58 -17.21 -2.35 29.49
N ALA A 59 -18.08 -3.00 28.72
CA ALA A 59 -18.74 -4.24 29.14
C ALA A 59 -19.39 -4.98 27.96
N ALA A 60 -18.94 -6.22 27.75
CA ALA A 60 -19.60 -7.31 27.01
C ALA A 60 -19.52 -7.32 25.46
N ASP A 61 -18.34 -7.66 24.94
CA ASP A 61 -18.24 -8.74 23.96
C ASP A 61 -17.03 -9.62 24.33
N THR A 62 -17.16 -10.94 24.17
CA THR A 62 -16.15 -11.93 24.55
C THR A 62 -15.34 -12.42 23.34
N ASN A 63 -15.24 -11.63 22.27
CA ASN A 63 -14.45 -11.98 21.08
C ASN A 63 -13.41 -10.93 20.66
N ALA A 64 -13.41 -9.74 21.26
CA ALA A 64 -12.39 -8.71 21.01
C ALA A 64 -11.04 -8.96 21.72
N LYS A 65 -10.97 -9.88 22.69
CA LYS A 65 -9.76 -10.07 23.52
C LYS A 65 -8.63 -10.84 22.82
N VAL A 66 -8.88 -11.45 21.66
CA VAL A 66 -7.85 -12.15 20.87
C VAL A 66 -7.17 -11.23 19.84
N LEU A 67 -7.78 -10.08 19.51
CA LEU A 67 -7.33 -9.20 18.43
C LEU A 67 -6.63 -7.91 18.91
N SER A 68 -6.51 -7.67 20.21
CA SER A 68 -6.01 -6.39 20.75
C SER A 68 -4.59 -6.43 21.34
N LYS A 69 -3.77 -7.45 21.02
CA LYS A 69 -2.40 -7.57 21.54
C LYS A 69 -1.33 -7.27 20.46
N SER A 70 -1.48 -6.15 19.76
CA SER A 70 -0.51 -5.72 18.75
C SER A 70 -0.21 -4.22 18.84
N CYS A 71 0.27 -3.75 20.00
CA CYS A 71 1.02 -2.49 20.02
C CYS A 71 2.12 -2.50 21.10
N SER A 72 3.25 -3.14 20.80
CA SER A 72 4.53 -2.60 21.22
C SER A 72 5.60 -3.05 20.24
N ALA A 73 6.29 -2.08 19.63
CA ALA A 73 7.57 -2.33 18.99
C ALA A 73 8.54 -2.77 20.09
N ASN A 74 8.62 -4.08 20.33
CA ASN A 74 9.59 -4.63 21.25
C ASN A 74 10.98 -4.50 20.59
N PRO A 75 11.98 -3.92 21.27
CA PRO A 75 13.34 -3.81 20.73
C PRO A 75 13.96 -5.19 20.45
N ASP A 76 13.46 -6.25 21.10
CA ASP A 76 13.87 -7.64 20.92
C ASP A 76 12.98 -8.44 19.93
N PHE A 77 12.08 -7.76 19.20
CA PHE A 77 11.22 -8.42 18.24
C PHE A 77 12.00 -8.82 16.97
N ASP A 78 12.13 -10.13 16.78
CA ASP A 78 12.72 -10.72 15.59
C ASP A 78 11.62 -11.14 14.59
N PRO A 79 11.40 -10.39 13.49
CA PRO A 79 10.32 -10.68 12.55
C PRO A 79 10.59 -11.93 11.72
N LYS A 80 9.61 -12.83 11.62
CA LYS A 80 9.70 -14.01 10.75
C LYS A 80 9.17 -13.68 9.35
N ILE A 81 10.04 -13.65 8.35
CA ILE A 81 9.65 -13.27 6.97
C ILE A 81 9.87 -14.44 6.01
N VAL A 82 8.86 -14.71 5.18
CA VAL A 82 8.93 -15.69 4.09
C VAL A 82 9.04 -14.95 2.77
N MET A 83 9.98 -15.34 1.92
CA MET A 83 10.17 -14.72 0.62
C MET A 83 10.11 -15.73 -0.52
N PHE A 84 9.22 -15.50 -1.48
CA PHE A 84 9.14 -16.30 -2.70
C PHE A 84 9.99 -15.68 -3.80
N CYS A 85 11.01 -16.39 -4.26
CA CYS A 85 11.92 -15.93 -5.31
C CYS A 85 11.78 -16.74 -6.58
N CYS A 86 11.67 -16.05 -7.72
CA CYS A 86 11.77 -16.71 -9.01
C CYS A 86 13.20 -17.23 -9.23
N ASN A 87 13.32 -18.43 -9.77
CA ASN A 87 14.59 -19.12 -9.97
C ASN A 87 15.53 -18.35 -10.90
N TRP A 88 14.99 -17.75 -11.97
CA TRP A 88 15.77 -17.20 -13.07
C TRP A 88 16.41 -15.84 -12.78
N CYS A 89 15.69 -14.95 -12.09
CA CYS A 89 16.15 -13.59 -11.85
C CYS A 89 16.41 -13.37 -10.36
N SER A 90 15.37 -13.35 -9.53
CA SER A 90 15.51 -12.89 -8.15
C SER A 90 16.28 -13.86 -7.25
N TYR A 91 16.22 -15.17 -7.51
CA TYR A 91 17.05 -16.15 -6.81
C TYR A 91 18.53 -16.00 -7.19
N ALA A 92 18.83 -15.80 -8.48
CA ALA A 92 20.17 -15.46 -8.94
C ALA A 92 20.65 -14.09 -8.39
N GLY A 93 19.74 -13.12 -8.22
CA GLY A 93 20.02 -11.85 -7.55
C GLY A 93 20.35 -12.03 -6.06
N ALA A 94 19.68 -12.97 -5.38
CA ALA A 94 20.02 -13.36 -4.01
C ALA A 94 21.44 -13.98 -3.94
N ASP A 95 21.76 -14.88 -4.87
CA ASP A 95 23.10 -15.47 -4.99
C ASP A 95 24.15 -14.39 -5.28
N GLY A 96 23.82 -13.44 -6.18
CA GLY A 96 24.65 -12.29 -6.49
C GLY A 96 24.90 -11.38 -5.28
N ALA A 97 23.90 -11.21 -4.42
CA ALA A 97 24.07 -10.49 -3.15
C ALA A 97 25.03 -11.21 -2.20
N GLY A 98 24.98 -12.54 -2.15
CA GLY A 98 25.90 -13.37 -1.38
C GLY A 98 27.35 -13.29 -1.91
N ILE A 99 27.54 -13.38 -3.23
CA ILE A 99 28.85 -13.28 -3.90
C ILE A 99 29.47 -11.90 -3.66
N ALA A 100 28.67 -10.83 -3.81
CA ALA A 100 29.09 -9.46 -3.56
C ALA A 100 29.23 -9.12 -2.06
N ARG A 101 28.87 -10.06 -1.17
CA ARG A 101 28.93 -9.92 0.30
C ARG A 101 28.10 -8.76 0.84
N PHE A 102 26.99 -8.43 0.17
CA PHE A 102 26.05 -7.44 0.69
C PHE A 102 25.40 -7.96 1.98
N GLN A 103 25.58 -7.21 3.06
CA GLN A 103 25.04 -7.57 4.36
C GLN A 103 23.54 -7.30 4.38
N GLN A 104 22.79 -8.28 4.87
CA GLN A 104 21.34 -8.22 4.95
C GLN A 104 20.88 -8.95 6.22
N PRO A 105 19.75 -8.55 6.84
CA PRO A 105 19.20 -9.25 7.99
C PRO A 105 18.97 -10.75 7.74
N THR A 106 19.22 -11.58 8.76
CA THR A 106 19.13 -13.05 8.70
C THR A 106 17.70 -13.60 8.85
N ASN A 107 16.71 -12.72 8.87
CA ASN A 107 15.35 -13.01 9.33
C ASN A 107 14.43 -13.55 8.23
N ILE A 108 14.99 -13.71 7.02
CA ILE A 108 14.25 -14.08 5.83
C ILE A 108 14.54 -15.53 5.47
N ARG A 109 13.46 -16.27 5.19
CA ARG A 109 13.55 -17.62 4.62
C ARG A 109 13.12 -17.58 3.16
N VAL A 110 14.06 -17.90 2.28
CA VAL A 110 13.83 -17.89 0.84
C VAL A 110 13.22 -19.21 0.39
N VAL A 111 12.07 -19.13 -0.27
CA VAL A 111 11.39 -20.24 -0.95
C VAL A 111 11.60 -20.07 -2.45
N ARG A 112 12.31 -21.03 -3.05
CA ARG A 112 12.57 -21.04 -4.49
C ARG A 112 11.34 -21.51 -5.26
N VAL A 113 10.89 -20.70 -6.20
CA VAL A 113 9.86 -21.07 -7.18
C VAL A 113 10.39 -20.85 -8.59
N MET A 114 9.93 -21.63 -9.58
CA MET A 114 10.43 -21.46 -10.95
C MET A 114 10.06 -20.10 -11.54
N CYS A 115 8.85 -19.62 -11.29
CA CYS A 115 8.36 -18.32 -11.70
C CYS A 115 7.59 -17.67 -10.55
N SER A 116 7.57 -16.33 -10.49
CA SER A 116 6.71 -15.60 -9.56
C SER A 116 5.22 -15.94 -9.76
N SER A 117 4.82 -16.31 -10.98
CA SER A 117 3.45 -16.72 -11.32
C SER A 117 2.99 -17.98 -10.58
N ARG A 118 3.93 -18.80 -10.09
CA ARG A 118 3.63 -19.99 -9.31
C ARG A 118 3.05 -19.64 -7.94
N VAL A 119 3.43 -18.48 -7.41
CA VAL A 119 2.89 -17.96 -6.15
C VAL A 119 1.41 -17.66 -6.35
N ASP A 120 0.61 -18.24 -5.47
CA ASP A 120 -0.85 -18.11 -5.47
C ASP A 120 -1.31 -17.66 -4.09
N ALA A 121 -2.54 -17.16 -4.00
CA ALA A 121 -3.10 -16.61 -2.77
C ALA A 121 -3.00 -17.61 -1.60
N VAL A 122 -3.23 -18.90 -1.88
CA VAL A 122 -3.11 -19.98 -0.89
C VAL A 122 -1.72 -20.02 -0.23
N HIS A 123 -0.65 -19.80 -0.97
CA HIS A 123 0.71 -19.82 -0.42
C HIS A 123 0.93 -18.63 0.54
N ILE A 124 0.39 -17.47 0.19
CA ILE A 124 0.52 -16.24 0.99
C ILE A 124 -0.31 -16.37 2.27
N TYR A 125 -1.57 -16.80 2.16
CA TYR A 125 -2.42 -17.01 3.33
C TYR A 125 -1.86 -18.08 4.26
N THR A 126 -1.35 -19.19 3.70
CA THR A 126 -0.71 -20.24 4.51
C THR A 126 0.49 -19.68 5.26
N ALA A 127 1.34 -18.87 4.61
CA ALA A 127 2.48 -18.25 5.29
C ALA A 127 2.04 -17.38 6.48
N PHE A 128 0.99 -16.57 6.32
CA PHE A 128 0.44 -15.77 7.43
C PHE A 128 -0.19 -16.64 8.53
N LEU A 129 -0.90 -17.72 8.18
CA LEU A 129 -1.50 -18.65 9.14
C LEU A 129 -0.46 -19.45 9.94
N GLU A 130 0.69 -19.75 9.33
CA GLU A 130 1.86 -20.35 10.00
C GLU A 130 2.64 -19.34 10.85
N GLY A 131 2.18 -18.08 10.92
CA GLY A 131 2.75 -17.05 11.78
C GLY A 131 3.90 -16.26 11.16
N ALA A 132 3.95 -16.14 9.82
CA ALA A 132 4.84 -15.17 9.19
C ALA A 132 4.39 -13.73 9.54
N ASP A 133 5.34 -12.90 9.93
CA ASP A 133 5.12 -11.48 10.22
C ASP A 133 5.06 -10.64 8.94
N GLY A 134 5.62 -11.16 7.85
CA GLY A 134 5.53 -10.59 6.51
C GLY A 134 5.89 -11.58 5.40
N VAL A 135 5.37 -11.31 4.22
CA VAL A 135 5.56 -12.12 3.01
C VAL A 135 6.11 -11.24 1.88
N LEU A 136 7.20 -11.70 1.28
CA LEU A 136 7.84 -11.06 0.14
C LEU A 136 7.64 -11.89 -1.12
N ILE A 137 7.36 -11.23 -2.23
CA ILE A 137 7.33 -11.85 -3.55
C ILE A 137 8.32 -11.12 -4.43
N THR A 138 9.21 -11.86 -5.08
CA THR A 138 10.15 -11.31 -6.06
C THR A 138 10.04 -12.01 -7.40
N GLY A 139 10.27 -11.26 -8.47
CA GLY A 139 10.24 -11.78 -9.84
C GLY A 139 11.17 -11.01 -10.77
N CYS A 140 11.25 -11.48 -12.02
CA CYS A 140 11.91 -10.73 -13.09
C CYS A 140 11.17 -9.42 -13.39
N HIS A 141 11.87 -8.42 -13.92
CA HIS A 141 11.27 -7.20 -14.46
C HIS A 141 10.17 -7.52 -15.48
N ILE A 142 9.15 -6.66 -15.50
CA ILE A 142 8.04 -6.78 -16.44
C ILE A 142 8.60 -6.67 -17.87
N GLY A 143 8.32 -7.67 -18.70
CA GLY A 143 8.93 -7.84 -20.03
C GLY A 143 10.07 -8.86 -20.08
N ASP A 144 10.80 -9.07 -18.99
CA ASP A 144 11.97 -9.97 -18.93
C ASP A 144 11.65 -11.34 -18.31
N CYS A 145 10.38 -11.73 -18.32
CA CYS A 145 9.99 -13.00 -17.74
C CYS A 145 10.52 -14.18 -18.57
N HIS A 146 11.24 -15.09 -17.92
CA HIS A 146 11.67 -16.34 -18.56
C HIS A 146 10.49 -17.15 -19.14
N TYR A 147 9.31 -17.02 -18.53
CA TYR A 147 8.06 -17.66 -18.99
C TYR A 147 7.13 -16.67 -19.69
N VAL A 148 7.70 -15.69 -20.40
CA VAL A 148 7.02 -14.69 -21.24
C VAL A 148 6.18 -13.68 -20.46
N ASN A 149 5.08 -14.12 -19.83
CA ASN A 149 4.12 -13.23 -19.15
C ASN A 149 3.74 -13.71 -17.74
N GLY A 150 4.59 -14.54 -17.12
CA GLY A 150 4.32 -15.07 -15.80
C GLY A 150 4.22 -13.98 -14.73
N ASN A 151 5.14 -13.03 -14.75
CA ASN A 151 5.17 -11.91 -13.80
C ASN A 151 3.98 -10.93 -13.96
N ASP A 152 3.47 -10.73 -15.19
CA ASP A 152 2.25 -9.94 -15.41
C ASP A 152 1.05 -10.51 -14.64
N LYS A 153 0.88 -11.84 -14.69
CA LYS A 153 -0.16 -12.54 -13.94
C LYS A 153 0.04 -12.39 -12.43
N THR A 154 1.29 -12.41 -11.97
CA THR A 154 1.61 -12.15 -10.56
C THR A 154 1.21 -10.75 -10.14
N LEU A 155 1.42 -9.73 -10.97
CA LEU A 155 1.05 -8.34 -10.65
C LEU A 155 -0.45 -8.19 -10.43
N VAL A 156 -1.26 -8.82 -11.29
CA VAL A 156 -2.73 -8.82 -11.15
C VAL A 156 -3.15 -9.52 -9.87
N LYS A 157 -2.62 -10.73 -9.62
CA LYS A 157 -2.90 -11.49 -8.39
C LYS A 157 -2.48 -10.75 -7.13
N TYR A 158 -1.30 -10.15 -7.13
CA TYR A 158 -0.78 -9.40 -6.00
C TYR A 158 -1.69 -8.24 -5.61
N LYS A 159 -2.18 -7.46 -6.59
CA LYS A 159 -3.11 -6.35 -6.31
C LYS A 159 -4.41 -6.84 -5.67
N PHE A 160 -4.96 -7.94 -6.17
CA PHE A 160 -6.18 -8.54 -5.63
C PHE A 160 -5.98 -9.11 -4.22
N ILE A 161 -4.86 -9.80 -3.98
CA ILE A 161 -4.55 -10.37 -2.67
C ILE A 161 -4.29 -9.26 -1.66
N LYS A 162 -3.62 -8.18 -2.08
CA LYS A 162 -3.37 -7.02 -1.23
C LYS A 162 -4.67 -6.36 -0.77
N SER A 163 -5.65 -6.15 -1.67
CA SER A 163 -6.96 -5.61 -1.27
C SER A 163 -7.69 -6.55 -0.31
N MET A 164 -7.65 -7.86 -0.54
CA MET A 164 -8.26 -8.83 0.39
C MET A 164 -7.59 -8.83 1.77
N LEU A 165 -6.27 -8.72 1.85
CA LEU A 165 -5.56 -8.65 3.14
C LEU A 165 -5.96 -7.41 3.93
N SER A 166 -6.12 -6.27 3.25
CA SER A 166 -6.59 -5.01 3.83
C SER A 166 -8.00 -5.17 4.44
N GLU A 167 -8.92 -5.82 3.71
CA GLU A 167 -10.28 -6.12 4.20
C GLU A 167 -10.28 -7.06 5.41
N MET A 168 -9.30 -7.96 5.51
CA MET A 168 -9.11 -8.85 6.66
C MET A 168 -8.46 -8.15 7.87
N GLY A 169 -8.09 -6.87 7.76
CA GLY A 169 -7.43 -6.12 8.82
C GLY A 169 -5.93 -6.40 8.96
N ILE A 170 -5.31 -7.00 7.94
CA ILE A 170 -3.85 -7.18 7.87
C ILE A 170 -3.26 -5.96 7.17
N GLU A 171 -2.20 -5.41 7.75
CA GLU A 171 -1.56 -4.22 7.21
C GLU A 171 -0.94 -4.49 5.83
N ASP A 172 -1.24 -3.60 4.89
CA ASP A 172 -0.80 -3.63 3.50
C ASP A 172 0.72 -3.79 3.31
N ASP A 173 1.51 -3.26 4.26
CA ASP A 173 2.96 -3.31 4.24
C ASP A 173 3.53 -4.69 4.64
N ARG A 174 2.70 -5.63 5.10
CA ARG A 174 3.12 -7.01 5.39
C ARG A 174 3.25 -7.87 4.14
N LEU A 175 2.66 -7.46 3.01
CA LEU A 175 2.83 -8.11 1.72
C LEU A 175 3.49 -7.16 0.74
N MET A 176 4.72 -7.48 0.31
CA MET A 176 5.47 -6.65 -0.62
C MET A 176 5.88 -7.43 -1.87
N LEU A 177 5.83 -6.75 -3.02
CA LEU A 177 6.25 -7.26 -4.31
C LEU A 177 7.35 -6.36 -4.88
N ARG A 178 8.45 -6.95 -5.35
CA ARG A 178 9.50 -6.24 -6.10
C ARG A 178 9.99 -7.04 -7.30
N TRP A 179 10.34 -6.31 -8.35
CA TRP A 179 10.99 -6.88 -9.53
C TRP A 179 12.50 -6.70 -9.42
N ILE A 180 13.24 -7.80 -9.49
CA ILE A 180 14.69 -7.86 -9.28
C ILE A 180 15.28 -8.80 -10.33
N SER A 181 16.17 -8.27 -11.15
CA SER A 181 16.99 -8.99 -12.13
C SER A 181 18.09 -9.82 -11.48
N ALA A 182 18.67 -10.75 -12.25
CA ALA A 182 19.78 -11.59 -11.80
C ALA A 182 21.03 -10.79 -11.40
N SER A 183 21.28 -9.63 -12.02
CA SER A 183 22.44 -8.78 -11.73
C SER A 183 22.21 -7.77 -10.60
N GLU A 184 21.02 -7.71 -10.02
CA GLU A 184 20.62 -6.66 -9.07
C GLU A 184 20.75 -7.10 -7.61
N GLY A 185 21.90 -7.69 -7.25
CA GLY A 185 22.14 -8.18 -5.89
C GLY A 185 22.10 -7.09 -4.82
N GLN A 186 22.51 -5.86 -5.15
CA GLN A 186 22.41 -4.73 -4.22
C GLN A 186 20.94 -4.41 -3.91
N GLN A 187 20.10 -4.27 -4.95
CA GLN A 187 18.67 -3.97 -4.77
C GLN A 187 17.94 -5.07 -3.99
N PHE A 188 18.37 -6.32 -4.13
CA PHE A 188 17.88 -7.43 -3.32
C PHE A 188 18.17 -7.22 -1.83
N SER A 189 19.43 -6.93 -1.47
CA SER A 189 19.80 -6.69 -0.06
C SER A 189 19.08 -5.48 0.54
N GLU A 190 18.90 -4.42 -0.25
CA GLU A 190 18.16 -3.22 0.14
C GLU A 190 16.67 -3.51 0.36
N PHE A 191 16.07 -4.30 -0.52
CA PHE A 191 14.66 -4.71 -0.38
C PHE A 191 14.41 -5.54 0.87
N VAL A 192 15.32 -6.48 1.15
CA VAL A 192 15.31 -7.29 2.36
C VAL A 192 15.38 -6.42 3.62
N ARG A 193 16.29 -5.43 3.63
CA ARG A 193 16.43 -4.49 4.75
C ARG A 193 15.18 -3.63 4.92
N GLU A 194 14.64 -3.08 3.83
CA GLU A 194 13.43 -2.27 3.85
C GLU A 194 12.24 -3.05 4.44
N MET A 195 12.06 -4.29 4.04
CA MET A 195 10.99 -5.13 4.57
C MET A 195 11.15 -5.35 6.08
N VAL A 196 12.35 -5.70 6.52
CA VAL A 196 12.61 -5.94 7.95
C VAL A 196 12.37 -4.68 8.77
N GLU A 197 12.77 -3.51 8.28
CA GLU A 197 12.51 -2.22 8.93
C GLU A 197 11.01 -1.93 9.03
N LYS A 198 10.25 -2.16 7.94
CA LYS A 198 8.79 -1.99 7.92
C LYS A 198 8.09 -2.94 8.90
N ILE A 199 8.42 -4.23 8.89
CA ILE A 199 7.79 -5.20 9.80
C ILE A 199 8.16 -4.93 11.26
N LYS A 200 9.41 -4.51 11.55
CA LYS A 200 9.79 -4.10 12.90
C LYS A 200 9.00 -2.90 13.40
N ALA A 201 8.67 -1.95 12.52
CA ALA A 201 7.83 -0.81 12.87
C ALA A 201 6.37 -1.21 13.13
N LEU A 202 5.83 -2.18 12.39
CA LEU A 202 4.47 -2.70 12.58
C LEU A 202 4.34 -3.63 13.80
N GLY A 203 5.40 -4.35 14.14
CA GLY A 203 5.39 -5.36 15.19
C GLY A 203 4.84 -6.72 14.74
N PRO A 204 4.60 -7.65 15.69
CA PRO A 204 4.20 -9.02 15.38
C PRO A 204 2.87 -9.07 14.61
N SER A 205 2.74 -10.07 13.72
CA SER A 205 1.51 -10.27 12.96
C SER A 205 0.32 -10.61 13.88
N PRO A 206 -0.86 -10.03 13.64
CA PRO A 206 -2.09 -10.38 14.37
C PRO A 206 -2.47 -11.87 14.27
N LEU A 207 -2.03 -12.54 13.20
CA LEU A 207 -2.32 -13.96 12.95
C LEU A 207 -1.29 -14.91 13.55
N ARG A 208 -0.24 -14.38 14.21
CA ARG A 208 0.77 -15.21 14.83
C ARG A 208 0.17 -15.95 16.02
N ARG A 209 -0.01 -17.27 15.89
CA ARG A 209 -0.42 -18.10 17.03
C ARG A 209 0.68 -18.10 18.08
N ASP A 210 0.32 -17.80 19.33
CA ASP A 210 1.19 -18.02 20.48
C ASP A 210 1.51 -19.53 20.57
N GLY A 211 2.69 -19.96 20.13
CA GLY A 211 3.19 -21.33 20.35
C GLY A 211 3.62 -22.16 19.14
N VAL A 212 3.72 -21.61 17.92
CA VAL A 212 4.40 -22.33 16.81
C VAL A 212 5.87 -21.89 16.77
N ILE A 213 6.70 -22.74 17.39
CA ILE A 213 8.15 -22.64 17.48
C ILE A 213 8.77 -23.49 16.37
#